data_AF-A0A1H2E958-F1
#
_entry.id   AF-A0A1H2E958-F1
#
_cell.length_a   1.000
_cell.length_b   1.000
_cell.length_c   1.000
_cell.angle_alpha   90.00
_cell.angle_beta   90.00
_cell.angle_gamma   90.00
#
_symmetry.space_group_name_H-M   'P 1'
#
loop_
_entity.id
_entity.type
_entity.pdbx_description
1 polymer ?
#
loop_
_entity_poly.entity_id
_entity_poly.type
_entity_poly.pdbx_seq_one_letter_code
_entity_poly.pdbx_strand_id
1 'polypeptide(L)'
;MEDQEYIEPPPPCAERVARRALILSAIACRGFAENEKPEEAVPIAKDCLNWLISLGLDDDLSEWERALLQAPLGSLSSRDKNNASWLSEAVAVLAWSLGKADLPLFDKQCDPAGVANGLGFLQPAGETILNNPALLSPDELGDYNEFIYNLHWRLRSFSINKQKYDFESLARKAWGEPVAKYGLQFLEKDLSLGGVPITQAQEVTWRTVLSITQERHRASNWLTGYASEDFYEVTTDT
;
A
#
# COMPACT_ATOMS: atom_id res chain seq x y z
N MET A 1 19.06 16.01 -29.34
CA MET A 1 18.34 14.96 -28.60
C MET A 1 16.91 15.41 -28.62
N GLU A 2 16.08 14.72 -29.40
CA GLU A 2 14.65 14.99 -29.43
C GLU A 2 14.10 14.69 -28.03
N ASP A 3 13.44 15.67 -27.42
CA ASP A 3 12.66 15.47 -26.21
C ASP A 3 11.57 14.45 -26.56
N GLN A 4 11.80 13.18 -26.21
CA GLN A 4 10.73 12.18 -26.24
C GLN A 4 9.66 12.65 -25.26
N GLU A 5 8.49 12.99 -25.80
CA GLU A 5 7.32 13.34 -25.02
C GLU A 5 7.03 12.15 -24.09
N TYR A 6 7.29 12.34 -22.80
CA TYR A 6 7.04 11.32 -21.79
C TYR A 6 5.53 11.20 -21.63
N ILE A 7 4.98 10.09 -22.14
CA ILE A 7 3.56 9.77 -22.03
C ILE A 7 3.40 8.91 -20.78
N GLU A 8 2.66 9.40 -19.79
CA GLU A 8 2.30 8.61 -18.61
C GLU A 8 1.50 7.37 -19.05
N PRO A 9 1.78 6.20 -18.45
CA PRO A 9 1.04 4.99 -18.79
C PRO A 9 -0.43 5.12 -18.38
N PRO A 10 -1.34 4.41 -19.06
CA PRO A 10 -2.74 4.42 -18.66
C PRO A 10 -2.90 3.77 -17.27
N PRO A 11 -3.89 4.20 -16.46
CA PRO A 11 -4.25 3.51 -15.22
C PRO A 11 -4.54 2.02 -15.45
N PRO A 12 -4.18 1.13 -14.51
CA PRO A 12 -4.46 -0.30 -14.61
C PRO A 12 -5.97 -0.58 -14.62
N CYS A 13 -6.40 -1.56 -15.40
CA CYS A 13 -7.78 -2.03 -15.37
C CYS A 13 -8.10 -2.78 -14.07
N ALA A 14 -9.39 -2.92 -13.74
CA ALA A 14 -9.85 -3.60 -12.51
C ALA A 14 -9.30 -5.02 -12.36
N GLU A 15 -9.19 -5.77 -13.47
CA GLU A 15 -8.60 -7.11 -13.48
C GLU A 15 -7.12 -7.08 -13.07
N ARG A 16 -6.32 -6.17 -13.64
CA ARG A 16 -4.91 -6.02 -13.31
C ARG A 16 -4.73 -5.65 -11.83
N VAL A 17 -5.61 -4.80 -11.29
CA VAL A 17 -5.62 -4.44 -9.87
C VAL A 17 -5.94 -5.64 -8.98
N ALA A 18 -6.96 -6.44 -9.33
CA ALA A 18 -7.31 -7.65 -8.58
C ALA A 18 -6.18 -8.68 -8.57
N ARG A 19 -5.56 -8.95 -9.72
CA ARG A 19 -4.41 -9.87 -9.84
C ARG A 19 -3.25 -9.42 -8.95
N ARG A 20 -2.88 -8.14 -9.03
CA ARG A 20 -1.79 -7.58 -8.21
C ARG A 20 -2.13 -7.60 -6.71
N ALA A 21 -3.36 -7.30 -6.32
CA ALA A 21 -3.79 -7.35 -4.92
C ALA A 21 -3.64 -8.76 -4.30
N LEU A 22 -4.00 -9.81 -5.04
CA LEU A 22 -3.85 -11.20 -4.60
C LEU A 22 -2.37 -11.62 -4.49
N ILE A 23 -1.55 -11.23 -5.47
CA ILE A 23 -0.10 -11.47 -5.44
C ILE A 23 0.52 -10.78 -4.22
N LEU A 24 0.29 -9.47 -4.05
CA LEU A 24 0.86 -8.72 -2.93
C LEU A 24 0.35 -9.23 -1.57
N SER A 25 -0.87 -9.77 -1.50
CA SER A 25 -1.37 -10.45 -0.29
C SER A 25 -0.52 -11.68 0.06
N ALA A 26 -0.17 -12.50 -0.93
CA ALA A 26 0.71 -13.65 -0.73
C ALA A 26 2.11 -13.24 -0.31
N ILE A 27 2.67 -12.19 -0.91
CA ILE A 27 3.99 -11.66 -0.55
C ILE A 27 3.99 -11.11 0.88
N ALA A 28 2.99 -10.29 1.24
CA ALA A 28 2.85 -9.77 2.59
C ALA A 28 2.71 -10.88 3.62
N CYS A 29 1.84 -11.87 3.36
CA CYS A 29 1.67 -13.05 4.19
C CYS A 29 2.99 -13.80 4.39
N ARG A 30 3.75 -14.03 3.31
CA ARG A 30 5.05 -14.68 3.36
C ARG A 30 6.08 -13.90 4.18
N GLY A 31 6.03 -12.56 4.15
CA GLY A 31 6.84 -11.69 5.00
C GLY A 31 6.51 -11.81 6.48
N PHE A 32 5.21 -11.87 6.84
CA PHE A 32 4.79 -12.10 8.24
C PHE A 32 5.18 -13.48 8.75
N ALA A 33 5.04 -14.53 7.93
CA ALA A 33 5.33 -15.91 8.30
C ALA A 33 6.76 -16.12 8.83
N GLU A 34 7.73 -15.30 8.42
CA GLU A 34 9.11 -15.34 8.95
C GLU A 34 9.25 -14.95 10.43
N ASN A 35 8.22 -14.37 11.05
CA ASN A 35 8.18 -14.08 12.49
C ASN A 35 7.42 -15.13 13.28
N GLU A 36 6.65 -15.97 12.60
CA GLU A 36 5.77 -16.94 13.23
C GLU A 36 6.49 -18.26 13.54
N LYS A 37 5.86 -19.10 14.34
CA LYS A 37 6.43 -20.41 14.66
C LYS A 37 6.41 -21.30 13.41
N PRO A 38 7.46 -22.10 13.15
CA PRO A 38 7.55 -22.93 11.94
C PRO A 38 6.35 -23.85 11.71
N GLU A 39 5.78 -24.43 12.76
CA GLU A 39 4.61 -25.30 12.68
C GLU A 39 3.36 -24.63 12.11
N GLU A 40 3.20 -23.32 12.33
CA GLU A 40 2.08 -22.51 11.84
C GLU A 40 2.42 -21.87 10.48
N ALA A 41 3.68 -21.49 10.27
CA ALA A 41 4.13 -20.74 9.10
C ALA A 41 4.46 -21.59 7.86
N VAL A 42 4.96 -22.82 8.03
CA VAL A 42 5.36 -23.69 6.90
C VAL A 42 4.19 -24.03 5.98
N PRO A 43 2.99 -24.43 6.48
CA PRO A 43 1.84 -24.67 5.61
C PRO A 43 1.45 -23.40 4.83
N ILE A 44 1.36 -22.26 5.52
CA ILE A 44 0.97 -20.97 4.93
C ILE A 44 1.93 -20.56 3.80
N ALA A 45 3.24 -20.66 4.02
CA ALA A 45 4.25 -20.30 3.02
C ALA A 45 4.13 -21.15 1.75
N LYS A 46 3.90 -22.47 1.91
CA LYS A 46 3.71 -23.39 0.79
C LYS A 46 2.39 -23.14 0.06
N ASP A 47 1.33 -22.85 0.80
CA ASP A 47 -0.01 -22.66 0.26
C ASP A 47 -0.12 -21.37 -0.55
N CYS A 48 0.61 -20.31 -0.18
CA CYS A 48 0.67 -19.05 -0.93
C CYS A 48 1.00 -19.24 -2.42
N LEU A 49 2.12 -19.89 -2.75
CA LEU A 49 2.54 -20.08 -4.14
C LEU A 49 1.59 -21.02 -4.90
N ASN A 50 1.20 -22.14 -4.27
CA ASN A 50 0.30 -23.10 -4.91
C ASN A 50 -1.07 -22.48 -5.22
N TRP A 51 -1.57 -21.64 -4.32
CA TRP A 51 -2.82 -20.92 -4.52
C TRP A 51 -2.72 -19.93 -5.68
N LEU A 52 -1.66 -19.12 -5.77
CA LEU A 52 -1.46 -18.23 -6.92
C LEU A 52 -1.37 -18.99 -8.25
N ILE A 53 -0.67 -20.14 -8.27
CA ILE A 53 -0.62 -21.01 -9.44
C ILE A 53 -2.02 -21.53 -9.81
N SER A 54 -2.81 -21.94 -8.81
CA SER A 54 -4.18 -22.43 -9.04
C SER A 54 -5.12 -21.37 -9.63
N LEU A 55 -4.84 -20.09 -9.37
CA LEU A 55 -5.56 -18.94 -9.94
C LEU A 55 -5.00 -18.49 -11.30
N GLY A 56 -3.95 -19.13 -11.83
CA GLY A 56 -3.30 -18.71 -13.08
C GLY A 56 -2.54 -17.38 -12.97
N LEU A 57 -1.99 -17.07 -11.78
CA LEU A 57 -1.24 -15.84 -11.50
C LEU A 57 0.29 -16.03 -11.52
N ASP A 58 0.78 -17.22 -11.86
CA ASP A 58 2.23 -17.51 -11.81
C ASP A 58 3.04 -16.63 -12.78
N ASP A 59 2.51 -16.39 -13.98
CA ASP A 59 3.17 -15.57 -15.01
C ASP A 59 3.21 -14.07 -14.68
N ASP A 60 2.41 -13.63 -13.69
CA ASP A 60 2.35 -12.23 -13.24
C ASP A 60 3.37 -11.90 -12.14
N LEU A 61 4.02 -12.92 -11.58
CA LEU A 61 5.03 -12.77 -10.53
C LEU A 61 6.31 -12.19 -11.10
N SER A 62 6.84 -11.14 -10.46
CA SER A 62 8.20 -10.70 -10.71
C SER A 62 9.23 -11.72 -10.24
N GLU A 63 10.48 -11.60 -10.72
CA GLU A 63 11.57 -12.47 -10.27
C GLU A 63 11.76 -12.40 -8.75
N TRP A 64 11.64 -11.21 -8.17
CA TRP A 64 11.75 -11.01 -6.72
C TRP A 64 10.59 -11.68 -5.96
N GLU A 65 9.35 -11.50 -6.42
CA GLU A 65 8.16 -12.10 -5.81
C GLU A 65 8.25 -13.63 -5.82
N ARG A 66 8.63 -14.21 -6.96
CA ARG A 66 8.80 -15.66 -7.12
C ARG A 66 9.90 -16.20 -6.22
N ALA A 67 11.07 -15.54 -6.20
CA ALA A 67 12.18 -15.94 -5.35
C ALA A 67 11.79 -15.93 -3.86
N LEU A 68 11.03 -14.92 -3.43
CA LEU A 68 10.58 -14.76 -2.05
C LEU A 68 9.59 -15.90 -1.65
N LEU A 69 8.64 -16.23 -2.52
CA LEU A 69 7.66 -17.30 -2.28
C LEU A 69 8.29 -18.70 -2.29
N GLN A 70 9.36 -18.91 -3.07
CA GLN A 70 10.07 -20.19 -3.15
C GLN A 70 11.13 -20.37 -2.05
N ALA A 71 11.57 -19.29 -1.41
CA ALA A 71 12.60 -19.34 -0.37
C ALA A 71 12.14 -20.18 0.84
N PRO A 72 12.99 -21.06 1.38
CA PRO A 72 12.71 -21.77 2.62
C PRO A 72 12.31 -20.83 3.76
N LEU A 73 11.38 -21.26 4.61
CA LEU A 73 11.00 -20.49 5.78
C LEU A 73 12.23 -20.26 6.69
N GLY A 74 12.43 -19.03 7.15
CA GLY A 74 13.56 -18.64 7.98
C GLY A 74 14.80 -18.22 7.19
N SER A 75 14.77 -18.30 5.84
CA SER A 75 15.93 -17.94 5.00
C SER A 75 15.82 -16.57 4.36
N LEU A 76 14.72 -15.83 4.55
CA LEU A 76 14.61 -14.47 4.01
C LEU A 76 15.54 -13.52 4.75
N SER A 77 16.10 -12.55 4.02
CA SER A 77 16.84 -11.48 4.65
C SER A 77 15.90 -10.62 5.50
N SER A 78 16.42 -9.96 6.54
CA SER A 78 15.63 -9.03 7.34
C SER A 78 15.03 -7.90 6.49
N ARG A 79 15.71 -7.50 5.41
CA ARG A 79 15.21 -6.52 4.46
C ARG A 79 14.02 -7.06 3.67
N ASP A 80 14.13 -8.24 3.07
CA ASP A 80 13.05 -8.82 2.26
C ASP A 80 11.81 -9.09 3.10
N LYS A 81 12.00 -9.63 4.30
CA LYS A 81 10.94 -9.84 5.28
C LYS A 81 10.18 -8.54 5.60
N ASN A 82 10.92 -7.48 5.92
CA ASN A 82 10.34 -6.17 6.22
C ASN A 82 9.64 -5.57 4.99
N ASN A 83 10.30 -5.55 3.83
CA ASN A 83 9.71 -5.02 2.60
C ASN A 83 8.42 -5.77 2.23
N ALA A 84 8.44 -7.10 2.30
CA ALA A 84 7.29 -7.94 2.01
C ALA A 84 6.11 -7.65 2.96
N SER A 85 6.35 -7.69 4.28
CA SER A 85 5.28 -7.41 5.26
C SER A 85 4.67 -6.01 5.11
N TRP A 86 5.46 -4.99 4.76
CA TRP A 86 4.97 -3.64 4.52
C TRP A 86 4.06 -3.50 3.30
N LEU A 87 4.13 -4.43 2.32
CA LEU A 87 3.20 -4.45 1.19
C LEU A 87 1.74 -4.67 1.63
N SER A 88 1.48 -5.12 2.87
CA SER A 88 0.11 -5.14 3.42
C SER A 88 -0.60 -3.78 3.36
N GLU A 89 0.13 -2.67 3.53
CA GLU A 89 -0.42 -1.33 3.40
C GLU A 89 -0.78 -0.99 1.95
N ALA A 90 0.01 -1.44 0.98
CA ALA A 90 -0.33 -1.35 -0.43
C ALA A 90 -1.57 -2.19 -0.76
N VAL A 91 -1.64 -3.43 -0.25
CA VAL A 91 -2.80 -4.32 -0.39
C VAL A 91 -4.07 -3.66 0.16
N ALA A 92 -3.99 -2.94 1.29
CA ALA A 92 -5.13 -2.22 1.85
C ALA A 92 -5.71 -1.18 0.86
N VAL A 93 -4.85 -0.45 0.14
CA VAL A 93 -5.27 0.51 -0.89
C VAL A 93 -5.88 -0.20 -2.10
N LEU A 94 -5.28 -1.30 -2.56
CA LEU A 94 -5.82 -2.06 -3.71
C LEU A 94 -7.15 -2.76 -3.36
N ALA A 95 -7.30 -3.27 -2.13
CA ALA A 95 -8.55 -3.87 -1.67
C ALA A 95 -9.66 -2.83 -1.51
N TRP A 96 -9.32 -1.65 -0.99
CA TRP A 96 -10.24 -0.52 -0.92
C TRP A 96 -10.68 -0.06 -2.31
N SER A 97 -9.76 0.07 -3.27
CA SER A 97 -10.11 0.46 -4.64
C SER A 97 -10.99 -0.57 -5.34
N LEU A 98 -10.93 -1.84 -4.94
CA LEU A 98 -11.81 -2.93 -5.42
C LEU A 98 -13.12 -3.05 -4.63
N GLY A 99 -13.37 -2.17 -3.65
CA GLY A 99 -14.55 -2.22 -2.78
C GLY A 99 -14.61 -3.47 -1.88
N LYS A 100 -13.46 -4.04 -1.51
CA LYS A 100 -13.34 -5.28 -0.72
C LYS A 100 -12.89 -5.08 0.72
N ALA A 101 -12.41 -3.89 1.05
CA ALA A 101 -12.03 -3.53 2.41
C ALA A 101 -12.22 -2.02 2.62
N ASP A 102 -12.42 -1.63 3.88
CA ASP A 102 -12.32 -0.23 4.27
C ASP A 102 -10.85 0.14 4.46
N LEU A 103 -10.50 1.38 4.12
CA LEU A 103 -9.16 1.89 4.36
C LEU A 103 -9.03 2.38 5.82
N PRO A 104 -8.00 1.93 6.57
CA PRO A 104 -7.74 2.47 7.90
C PRO A 104 -7.41 3.96 7.85
N LEU A 105 -7.60 4.65 8.98
CA LEU A 105 -7.11 6.02 9.15
C LEU A 105 -5.61 6.11 8.84
N PHE A 106 -5.17 7.30 8.41
CA PHE A 106 -3.80 7.51 7.91
C PHE A 106 -2.70 7.17 8.92
N ASP A 107 -3.00 7.25 10.22
CA ASP A 107 -2.06 7.00 11.32
C ASP A 107 -2.18 5.57 11.90
N LYS A 108 -2.96 4.69 11.27
CA LYS A 108 -3.16 3.29 11.68
C LYS A 108 -2.66 2.35 10.61
N GLN A 109 -1.92 1.33 11.02
CA GLN A 109 -1.63 0.19 10.16
C GLN A 109 -2.92 -0.55 9.82
N CYS A 110 -2.96 -1.16 8.65
CA CYS A 110 -4.05 -2.06 8.28
C CYS A 110 -4.06 -3.32 9.15
N ASP A 111 -5.20 -4.00 9.16
CA ASP A 111 -5.29 -5.40 9.59
C ASP A 111 -4.97 -6.28 8.38
N PRO A 112 -3.76 -6.87 8.27
CA PRO A 112 -3.36 -7.60 7.07
C PRO A 112 -4.24 -8.82 6.81
N ALA A 113 -4.68 -9.52 7.88
CA ALA A 113 -5.52 -10.70 7.76
C ALA A 113 -6.93 -10.32 7.32
N GLY A 114 -7.51 -9.28 7.92
CA GLY A 114 -8.83 -8.76 7.53
C GLY A 114 -8.88 -8.32 6.07
N VAL A 115 -7.88 -7.55 5.62
CA VAL A 115 -7.78 -7.09 4.23
C VAL A 115 -7.61 -8.27 3.26
N ALA A 116 -6.70 -9.21 3.55
CA ALA A 116 -6.48 -10.38 2.70
C ALA A 116 -7.75 -11.26 2.62
N ASN A 117 -8.47 -11.43 3.73
CA ASN A 117 -9.74 -12.16 3.75
C ASN A 117 -10.82 -11.49 2.89
N GLY A 118 -10.89 -10.14 2.88
CA GLY A 118 -11.81 -9.40 2.00
C GLY A 118 -11.56 -9.66 0.51
N LEU A 119 -10.31 -9.96 0.14
CA LEU A 119 -9.89 -10.34 -1.22
C LEU A 119 -10.11 -11.84 -1.53
N GLY A 120 -10.51 -12.66 -0.55
CA GLY A 120 -10.63 -14.10 -0.71
C GLY A 120 -9.29 -14.85 -0.69
N PHE A 121 -8.28 -14.30 -0.01
CA PHE A 121 -6.95 -14.90 0.10
C PHE A 121 -7.00 -16.33 0.68
N LEU A 122 -6.31 -17.27 0.02
CA LEU A 122 -6.31 -18.71 0.33
C LEU A 122 -7.70 -19.35 0.45
N GLN A 123 -8.71 -18.73 -0.16
CA GLN A 123 -10.09 -19.22 -0.18
C GLN A 123 -10.55 -19.42 -1.63
N PRO A 124 -11.55 -20.29 -1.87
CA PRO A 124 -12.20 -20.37 -3.19
C PRO A 124 -12.76 -19.02 -3.66
N ALA A 125 -13.12 -18.14 -2.72
CA ALA A 125 -13.58 -16.78 -3.01
C ALA A 125 -12.56 -15.91 -3.77
N GLY A 126 -11.26 -16.24 -3.75
CA GLY A 126 -10.24 -15.56 -4.56
C GLY A 126 -10.51 -15.64 -6.07
N GLU A 127 -11.22 -16.68 -6.55
CA GLU A 127 -11.68 -16.74 -7.95
C GLU A 127 -12.78 -15.71 -8.24
N THR A 128 -13.56 -15.33 -7.23
CA THR A 128 -14.71 -14.42 -7.38
C THR A 128 -14.26 -13.01 -7.75
N ILE A 129 -13.17 -12.51 -7.16
CA ILE A 129 -12.67 -11.17 -7.46
C ILE A 129 -12.03 -11.09 -8.85
N LEU A 130 -11.44 -12.18 -9.34
CA LEU A 130 -10.89 -12.25 -10.69
C LEU A 130 -11.98 -12.32 -11.77
N ASN A 131 -13.11 -12.96 -11.47
CA ASN A 131 -14.21 -13.13 -12.44
C ASN A 131 -15.06 -11.87 -12.65
N ASN A 132 -15.15 -10.99 -11.65
CA ASN A 132 -15.94 -9.75 -11.75
C ASN A 132 -15.30 -8.60 -10.96
N PRO A 133 -14.10 -8.14 -11.37
CA PRO A 133 -13.42 -7.04 -10.71
C PRO A 133 -14.11 -5.71 -11.06
N ALA A 134 -14.28 -4.86 -10.05
CA ALA A 134 -14.81 -3.51 -10.21
C ALA A 134 -13.96 -2.55 -9.38
N LEU A 135 -13.61 -1.41 -9.96
CA LEU A 135 -12.91 -0.34 -9.25
C LEU A 135 -13.90 0.73 -8.78
N LEU A 136 -13.51 1.43 -7.73
CA LEU A 136 -14.05 2.74 -7.40
C LEU A 136 -13.89 3.71 -8.58
N SER A 137 -14.65 4.80 -8.54
CA SER A 137 -14.64 5.80 -9.61
C SER A 137 -13.26 6.47 -9.75
N PRO A 138 -12.87 6.93 -10.96
CA PRO A 138 -11.62 7.66 -11.14
C PRO A 138 -11.49 8.89 -10.21
N ASP A 139 -12.60 9.57 -9.94
CA ASP A 139 -12.63 10.72 -9.02
C ASP A 139 -12.27 10.30 -7.58
N GLU A 140 -12.81 9.18 -7.09
CA GLU A 140 -12.45 8.67 -5.75
C GLU A 140 -10.99 8.25 -5.64
N LEU A 141 -10.44 7.63 -6.69
CA LEU A 141 -9.03 7.25 -6.74
C LEU A 141 -8.12 8.48 -6.82
N GLY A 142 -8.50 9.49 -7.62
CA GLY A 142 -7.80 10.78 -7.72
C GLY A 142 -7.81 11.56 -6.41
N ASP A 143 -8.97 11.66 -5.76
CA ASP A 143 -9.12 12.27 -4.42
C ASP A 143 -8.17 11.65 -3.39
N TYR A 144 -8.08 10.31 -3.39
CA TYR A 144 -7.19 9.60 -2.47
C TYR A 144 -5.71 9.80 -2.84
N ASN A 145 -5.38 9.81 -4.13
CA ASN A 145 -4.02 10.07 -4.60
C ASN A 145 -3.53 11.45 -4.16
N GLU A 146 -4.35 12.49 -4.35
CA GLU A 146 -4.00 13.85 -3.93
C GLU A 146 -3.80 13.92 -2.40
N PHE A 147 -4.69 13.28 -1.65
CA PHE A 147 -4.60 13.18 -0.19
C PHE A 147 -3.27 12.54 0.26
N ILE A 148 -2.98 11.33 -0.22
CA ILE A 148 -1.83 10.55 0.23
C ILE A 148 -0.51 11.19 -0.24
N TYR A 149 -0.50 11.83 -1.41
CA TYR A 149 0.65 12.57 -1.93
C TYR A 149 1.07 13.70 -0.97
N ASN A 150 0.17 14.61 -0.62
CA ASN A 150 0.57 15.75 0.23
C ASN A 150 0.84 15.31 1.67
N LEU A 151 0.15 14.28 2.18
CA LEU A 151 0.49 13.69 3.49
C LEU A 151 1.91 13.13 3.47
N HIS A 152 2.27 12.39 2.41
CA HIS A 152 3.62 11.85 2.24
C HIS A 152 4.63 13.00 2.16
N TRP A 153 4.38 13.99 1.32
CA TRP A 153 5.22 15.19 1.20
C TRP A 153 5.48 15.83 2.57
N ARG A 154 4.43 16.03 3.38
CA ARG A 154 4.56 16.66 4.70
C ARG A 154 5.42 15.83 5.65
N LEU A 155 5.16 14.52 5.74
CA LEU A 155 5.92 13.60 6.57
C LEU A 155 7.37 13.50 6.11
N ARG A 156 7.61 13.48 4.79
CA ARG A 156 8.94 13.44 4.19
C ARG A 156 9.72 14.71 4.47
N SER A 157 9.10 15.88 4.28
CA SER A 157 9.67 17.19 4.64
C SER A 157 10.06 17.20 6.12
N PHE A 158 9.16 16.80 7.02
CA PHE A 158 9.48 16.69 8.45
C PHE A 158 10.62 15.69 8.74
N SER A 159 10.69 14.58 8.01
CA SER A 159 11.73 13.58 8.17
C SER A 159 13.13 14.16 7.94
N ILE A 160 13.24 15.14 7.03
CA ILE A 160 14.49 15.78 6.61
C ILE A 160 14.83 16.97 7.50
N ASN A 161 13.90 17.90 7.71
CA ASN A 161 14.19 19.20 8.32
C ASN A 161 13.73 19.34 9.78
N LYS A 162 12.84 18.47 10.28
CA LYS A 162 12.23 18.54 11.62
C LYS A 162 11.51 19.86 11.92
N GLN A 163 11.12 20.61 10.89
CA GLN A 163 10.49 21.91 11.03
C GLN A 163 8.96 21.82 11.04
N LYS A 164 8.36 22.73 11.80
CA LYS A 164 6.92 23.00 11.76
C LYS A 164 6.54 23.59 10.40
N TYR A 165 5.35 23.24 9.92
CA TYR A 165 4.78 23.77 8.70
C TYR A 165 3.30 24.09 8.92
N ASP A 166 2.76 25.12 8.26
CA ASP A 166 1.32 25.41 8.28
C ASP A 166 0.60 24.45 7.30
N PHE A 167 0.62 23.17 7.66
CA PHE A 167 0.07 22.10 6.83
C PHE A 167 -1.45 22.16 6.81
N GLU A 168 -2.07 22.64 7.89
CA GLU A 168 -3.52 22.83 7.94
C GLU A 168 -4.01 23.79 6.85
N SER A 169 -3.34 24.93 6.66
CA SER A 169 -3.73 25.88 5.63
C SER A 169 -3.54 25.31 4.22
N LEU A 170 -2.45 24.56 3.97
CA LEU A 170 -2.22 23.89 2.69
C LEU A 170 -3.31 22.86 2.41
N ALA A 171 -3.58 21.99 3.37
CA ALA A 171 -4.56 20.93 3.27
C ALA A 171 -5.99 21.45 3.04
N ARG A 172 -6.40 22.49 3.78
CA ARG A 172 -7.71 23.13 3.60
C ARG A 172 -7.83 23.83 2.25
N LYS A 173 -6.72 24.35 1.70
CA LYS A 173 -6.71 24.97 0.37
C LYS A 173 -6.77 23.93 -0.75
N ALA A 174 -6.04 22.82 -0.61
CA ALA A 174 -6.00 21.75 -1.60
C ALA A 174 -7.31 20.97 -1.63
N TRP A 175 -7.79 20.55 -0.46
CA TRP A 175 -8.90 19.60 -0.37
C TRP A 175 -10.22 20.22 0.08
N GLY A 176 -10.20 21.34 0.81
CA GLY A 176 -11.38 21.93 1.46
C GLY A 176 -11.65 21.34 2.85
N GLU A 177 -12.92 21.30 3.27
CA GLU A 177 -13.39 20.56 4.47
C GLU A 177 -13.30 19.00 4.43
N PRO A 178 -12.99 18.30 3.31
CA PRO A 178 -12.66 16.86 3.29
C PRO A 178 -11.37 16.46 3.99
N VAL A 179 -10.60 17.35 4.61
CA VAL A 179 -9.51 16.98 5.54
C VAL A 179 -9.98 15.91 6.54
N ALA A 180 -11.27 15.94 6.93
CA ALA A 180 -11.88 14.95 7.79
C ALA A 180 -12.15 13.59 7.13
N LYS A 181 -12.30 13.50 5.78
CA LYS A 181 -12.68 12.26 5.04
C LYS A 181 -11.73 11.10 5.37
N TYR A 182 -10.43 11.39 5.47
CA TYR A 182 -9.40 10.40 5.80
C TYR A 182 -8.87 10.55 7.24
N GLY A 183 -9.62 11.28 8.07
CA GLY A 183 -9.37 11.46 9.51
C GLY A 183 -8.13 12.29 9.84
N LEU A 184 -7.71 13.20 8.95
CA LEU A 184 -6.52 14.00 9.18
C LEU A 184 -6.77 15.01 10.31
N GLN A 185 -5.88 15.04 11.29
CA GLN A 185 -6.00 15.88 12.48
C GLN A 185 -4.89 16.93 12.49
N PHE A 186 -5.24 18.13 12.96
CA PHE A 186 -4.29 19.23 13.10
C PHE A 186 -4.17 19.68 14.55
N LEU A 187 -2.94 19.97 14.97
CA LEU A 187 -2.65 20.71 16.18
C LEU A 187 -1.62 21.79 15.88
N GLU A 188 -1.89 22.98 16.40
CA GLU A 188 -1.07 24.17 16.17
C GLU A 188 -0.78 24.45 14.68
N LYS A 189 -1.75 24.21 13.79
CA LYS A 189 -1.68 24.37 12.32
C LYS A 189 -0.82 23.35 11.56
N ASP A 190 -0.39 22.28 12.21
CA ASP A 190 0.39 21.21 11.58
C ASP A 190 -0.22 19.84 11.87
N LEU A 191 0.30 18.78 11.24
CA LEU A 191 -0.18 17.41 11.43
C LEU A 191 -0.12 17.01 12.91
N SER A 192 -1.22 16.43 13.41
CA SER A 192 -1.26 15.79 14.71
C SER A 192 -1.09 14.28 14.59
N LEU A 193 -0.20 13.72 15.40
CA LEU A 193 0.03 12.28 15.49
C LEU A 193 -0.14 11.85 16.95
N GLY A 194 -1.07 10.93 17.22
CA GLY A 194 -1.33 10.46 18.58
C GLY A 194 -1.80 11.57 19.55
N GLY A 195 -2.46 12.62 19.03
CA GLY A 195 -2.98 13.72 19.86
C GLY A 195 -1.93 14.78 20.25
N VAL A 196 -0.72 14.73 19.69
CA VAL A 196 0.30 15.77 19.84
C VAL A 196 0.69 16.35 18.48
N PRO A 197 1.24 17.58 18.41
CA PRO A 197 1.83 18.09 17.17
C PRO A 197 2.96 17.18 16.68
N ILE A 198 3.15 17.06 15.36
CA ILE A 198 4.21 16.23 14.75
C ILE A 198 5.62 16.57 15.27
N THR A 199 5.86 17.84 15.64
CA THR A 199 7.13 18.31 16.24
C THR A 199 7.41 17.72 17.63
N GLN A 200 6.37 17.22 18.32
CA GLN A 200 6.45 16.60 19.65
C GLN A 200 6.18 15.08 19.60
N ALA A 201 5.79 14.54 18.45
CA ALA A 201 5.55 13.13 18.27
C ALA A 201 6.85 12.32 18.45
N GLN A 202 6.74 11.14 19.06
CA GLN A 202 7.89 10.23 19.19
C GLN A 202 8.40 9.83 17.81
N GLU A 203 9.72 9.61 17.71
CA GLU A 203 10.34 9.26 16.43
C GLU A 203 9.77 7.99 15.81
N VAL A 204 9.52 6.98 16.63
CA VAL A 204 8.86 5.75 16.20
C VAL A 204 7.48 6.02 15.60
N THR A 205 6.70 6.92 16.19
CA THR A 205 5.34 7.25 15.72
C THR A 205 5.37 7.87 14.33
N TRP A 206 6.10 8.96 14.11
CA TRP A 206 6.09 9.61 12.80
C TRP A 206 6.81 8.78 11.73
N ARG A 207 7.80 7.96 12.09
CA ARG A 207 8.43 7.01 11.15
C ARG A 207 7.48 5.91 10.72
N THR A 208 6.70 5.34 11.64
CA THR A 208 5.68 4.34 11.29
C THR A 208 4.64 4.93 10.36
N VAL A 209 4.14 6.14 10.64
CA VAL A 209 3.17 6.82 9.75
C VAL A 209 3.78 7.14 8.39
N LEU A 210 5.07 7.51 8.33
CA LEU A 210 5.78 7.69 7.06
C LEU A 210 5.87 6.38 6.26
N SER A 211 6.20 5.25 6.90
CA SER A 211 6.21 3.93 6.24
C SER A 211 4.83 3.53 5.71
N ILE A 212 3.77 3.69 6.50
CA ILE A 212 2.38 3.46 6.07
C ILE A 212 2.09 4.30 4.84
N THR A 213 2.34 5.61 4.92
CA THR A 213 2.04 6.57 3.87
C THR A 213 2.82 6.27 2.60
N GLN A 214 4.08 5.85 2.71
CA GLN A 214 4.91 5.52 1.56
C GLN A 214 4.35 4.35 0.76
N GLU A 215 3.99 3.25 1.43
CA GLU A 215 3.44 2.06 0.76
C GLU A 215 2.05 2.34 0.17
N ARG A 216 1.21 3.09 0.89
CA ARG A 216 -0.10 3.52 0.37
C ARG A 216 0.02 4.49 -0.82
N HIS A 217 0.98 5.42 -0.78
CA HIS A 217 1.24 6.35 -1.89
C HIS A 217 1.70 5.60 -3.14
N ARG A 218 2.60 4.60 -3.01
CA ARG A 218 3.03 3.78 -4.15
C ARG A 218 1.83 3.10 -4.82
N ALA A 219 0.98 2.44 -4.03
CA ALA A 219 -0.21 1.78 -4.55
C ALA A 219 -1.18 2.77 -5.22
N SER A 220 -1.36 3.95 -4.63
CA SER A 220 -2.20 5.01 -5.20
C SER A 220 -1.65 5.57 -6.50
N ASN A 221 -0.33 5.74 -6.62
CA ASN A 221 0.32 6.20 -7.86
C ASN A 221 0.14 5.17 -8.97
N TRP A 222 0.33 3.89 -8.66
CA TRP A 222 0.11 2.83 -9.63
C TRP A 222 -1.36 2.77 -10.09
N LEU A 223 -2.32 2.92 -9.17
CA LEU A 223 -3.75 2.96 -9.50
C LEU A 223 -4.14 4.12 -10.42
N THR A 224 -3.43 5.24 -10.36
CA THR A 224 -3.69 6.42 -11.21
C THR A 224 -2.84 6.46 -12.48
N GLY A 225 -2.04 5.43 -12.76
CA GLY A 225 -1.18 5.38 -13.96
C GLY A 225 0.08 6.26 -13.87
N TYR A 226 0.50 6.63 -12.66
CA TYR A 226 1.69 7.47 -12.50
C TYR A 226 2.98 6.68 -12.71
N ALA A 227 3.90 7.26 -13.48
CA ALA A 227 5.30 6.84 -13.68
C ALA A 227 5.58 5.50 -14.40
N SER A 228 4.92 4.41 -14.04
CA SER A 228 5.16 3.09 -14.66
C SER A 228 3.94 2.18 -14.60
N GLU A 229 3.88 1.26 -15.55
CA GLU A 229 2.96 0.13 -15.55
C GLU A 229 3.36 -0.95 -14.53
N ASP A 230 4.65 -1.07 -14.21
CA ASP A 230 5.16 -2.01 -13.20
C ASP A 230 5.00 -1.39 -11.81
N PHE A 231 4.29 -2.10 -10.93
CA PHE A 231 4.05 -1.69 -9.55
C PHE A 231 5.34 -1.37 -8.77
N TYR A 232 6.43 -2.10 -9.00
CA TYR A 232 7.69 -1.89 -8.29
C TYR A 232 8.54 -0.75 -8.86
N GLU A 233 8.26 -0.33 -10.09
CA GLU A 233 8.93 0.83 -10.71
C GLU A 233 8.22 2.15 -10.38
N VAL A 234 6.99 2.10 -9.88
CA VAL A 234 6.27 3.28 -9.41
C VAL A 234 7.00 3.90 -8.22
N THR A 235 7.43 5.15 -8.40
CA THR A 235 8.08 5.92 -7.35
C THR A 235 7.07 6.69 -6.51
N THR A 236 7.52 7.14 -5.35
CA THR A 236 6.77 8.01 -4.44
C THR A 236 7.52 9.32 -4.23
N ASP A 237 8.11 9.86 -5.30
CA ASP A 237 8.90 11.08 -5.22
C ASP A 237 7.98 12.25 -4.82
N THR A 238 8.34 12.92 -3.74
CA THR A 238 7.64 14.08 -3.15
C THR A 238 8.63 15.12 -2.68
#